data_AF-A0A8J3IV17-F1
#
_entry.id   AF-A0A8J3IV17-F1
#
_cell.length_a   1.000
_cell.length_b   1.000
_cell.length_c   1.000
_cell.angle_alpha   90.00
_cell.angle_beta   90.00
_cell.angle_gamma   90.00
#
_symmetry.space_group_name_H-M   'P 1'
#
loop_
_entity.id
_entity.type
_entity.pdbx_description
1 polymer ?
#
loop_
_entity_poly.entity_id
_entity_poly.type
_entity_poly.pdbx_seq_one_letter_code
_entity_poly.pdbx_strand_id
1 'polypeptide(L)' 'MQLTERHIIDRADPRFVTIDQAVFTSKNLYNAALYLIRQSYIFEGKYLNYNEVQRRMQAHEAYKALPAKVGPTSLDAAR' A
#
# COMPACT_ATOMS: atom_id res chain seq x y z
N MET A 1 14.55 -28.19 7.74
CA MET A 1 13.18 -27.77 8.11
C MET A 1 13.32 -26.57 9.05
N GLN A 2 12.84 -25.39 8.67
CA GLN A 2 12.84 -24.21 9.55
C GLN A 2 11.53 -24.18 10.36
N LEU A 3 11.62 -24.03 11.67
CA LEU A 3 10.46 -23.78 12.52
C LEU A 3 9.98 -22.35 12.28
N THR A 4 8.70 -22.19 11.96
CA THR A 4 8.05 -20.88 11.80
C THR A 4 6.95 -20.71 12.85
N GLU A 5 6.83 -19.50 13.37
CA GLU A 5 5.77 -19.12 14.30
C GLU A 5 4.59 -18.50 13.53
N ARG A 6 3.36 -18.85 13.93
CA ARG A 6 2.13 -18.28 13.36
C ARG A 6 1.29 -17.67 14.46
N HIS A 7 1.00 -16.37 14.34
CA HIS A 7 -0.01 -15.70 15.18
C HIS A 7 -1.32 -15.60 14.41
N ILE A 8 -2.40 -16.09 15.01
CA ILE A 8 -3.76 -15.88 14.52
C ILE A 8 -4.38 -14.76 15.36
N ILE A 9 -4.78 -13.69 14.72
CA ILE A 9 -5.38 -12.51 15.38
C ILE A 9 -6.86 -12.51 15.01
N ASP A 10 -7.71 -12.70 16.01
CA ASP A 10 -9.16 -12.60 15.88
C ASP A 10 -9.65 -11.19 16.25
N ARG A 11 -10.96 -10.96 16.17
CA ARG A 11 -11.56 -9.65 16.45
C ARG A 11 -11.51 -9.23 17.92
N ALA A 12 -11.30 -10.17 18.84
CA ALA A 12 -11.21 -9.92 20.27
C ALA A 12 -9.78 -9.56 20.70
N ASP A 13 -8.77 -9.89 19.87
CA ASP A 13 -7.38 -9.53 20.12
C ASP A 13 -7.20 -7.99 20.15
N PRO A 14 -6.54 -7.43 21.18
CA PRO A 14 -6.31 -5.98 21.29
C PRO A 14 -5.56 -5.37 20.09
N ARG A 15 -4.79 -6.17 19.35
CA ARG A 15 -4.04 -5.73 18.17
C ARG A 15 -4.90 -5.63 16.91
N PHE A 16 -6.09 -6.24 16.90
CA PHE A 16 -6.93 -6.37 15.72
C PHE A 16 -7.23 -5.01 15.09
N VAL A 17 -7.71 -4.05 15.88
CA VAL A 17 -8.13 -2.72 15.39
C VAL A 17 -6.98 -1.99 14.70
N THR A 18 -5.79 -2.01 15.32
CA THR A 18 -4.59 -1.37 14.74
C THR A 18 -4.17 -2.03 13.43
N ILE A 19 -4.21 -3.36 13.38
CA ILE A 19 -3.84 -4.12 12.18
C ILE A 19 -4.87 -3.91 11.06
N ASP A 20 -6.16 -3.93 11.39
CA ASP A 20 -7.24 -3.72 10.43
C ASP A 20 -7.13 -2.32 9.79
N GLN A 21 -6.92 -1.28 10.61
CA GLN A 21 -6.70 0.07 10.12
C GLN A 21 -5.46 0.19 9.21
N ALA A 22 -4.36 -0.47 9.57
CA ALA A 22 -3.16 -0.49 8.74
C ALA A 22 -3.39 -1.20 7.40
N VAL A 23 -4.07 -2.34 7.41
CA VAL A 23 -4.43 -3.10 6.19
C VAL A 23 -5.36 -2.30 5.30
N PHE A 24 -6.38 -1.67 5.88
CA PHE A 24 -7.31 -0.82 5.14
C PHE A 24 -6.57 0.32 4.41
N THR A 25 -5.70 1.02 5.13
CA THR A 25 -4.91 2.13 4.59
C THR A 25 -3.95 1.66 3.50
N SER A 26 -3.28 0.52 3.70
CA SER A 26 -2.39 -0.10 2.71
C SER A 26 -3.12 -0.48 1.41
N LYS A 27 -4.31 -1.09 1.52
CA LYS A 27 -5.15 -1.41 0.35
C LYS A 27 -5.58 -0.16 -0.41
N ASN A 28 -5.94 0.91 0.32
CA ASN A 28 -6.32 2.17 -0.32
C ASN A 28 -5.13 2.79 -1.08
N LEU A 29 -3.93 2.80 -0.48
CA LEU A 29 -2.73 3.28 -1.15
C LEU A 29 -2.41 2.48 -2.42
N TYR A 30 -2.51 1.16 -2.35
CA TYR A 30 -2.32 0.28 -3.50
C TYR A 30 -3.31 0.59 -4.63
N ASN A 31 -4.59 0.70 -4.31
CA ASN A 31 -5.64 0.99 -5.29
C ASN A 31 -5.45 2.36 -5.94
N ALA A 32 -5.06 3.38 -5.16
CA ALA A 32 -4.77 4.72 -5.67
C ALA A 32 -3.56 4.73 -6.62
N ALA A 33 -2.49 4.01 -6.28
CA ALA A 33 -1.32 3.85 -7.14
C ALA A 33 -1.67 3.14 -8.46
N LEU A 34 -2.43 2.04 -8.38
CA LEU A 34 -2.87 1.29 -9.55
C LEU A 34 -3.79 2.12 -10.46
N TYR A 35 -4.70 2.90 -9.86
CA TYR A 35 -5.53 3.85 -10.61
C TYR A 35 -4.65 4.83 -11.39
N LEU A 36 -3.66 5.44 -10.73
CA LEU A 36 -2.75 6.41 -11.35
C LEU A 36 -1.95 5.81 -12.52
N ILE A 37 -1.46 4.57 -12.38
CA ILE A 37 -0.78 3.85 -13.47
C ILE A 37 -1.73 3.63 -14.65
N ARG A 38 -2.96 3.17 -14.38
CA ARG A 38 -3.97 2.93 -15.42
C ARG A 38 -4.39 4.20 -16.15
N GLN A 39 -4.58 5.30 -15.43
CA GLN A 39 -4.91 6.60 -16.04
C GLN A 39 -3.81 7.04 -17.01
N SER A 40 -2.56 6.99 -16.58
CA SER A 40 -1.41 7.32 -17.45
C SER A 40 -1.35 6.42 -18.68
N TYR A 41 -1.61 5.12 -18.52
CA TYR A 41 -1.58 4.19 -19.65
C TYR A 41 -2.70 4.47 -20.67
N ILE A 42 -3.93 4.68 -20.20
CA ILE A 42 -5.11 4.86 -21.06
C ILE A 42 -5.06 6.21 -21.78
N PHE A 43 -4.72 7.29 -21.07
CA PHE A 43 -4.85 8.65 -21.61
C PHE A 43 -3.54 9.21 -22.18
N GLU A 44 -2.39 8.77 -21.66
CA GLU A 44 -1.07 9.25 -22.11
C GLU A 44 -0.30 8.18 -22.91
N GLY A 45 -0.80 6.94 -22.98
CA GLY A 45 -0.08 5.82 -23.59
C GLY A 45 1.20 5.43 -22.84
N LYS A 46 1.39 5.93 -21.62
CA LYS A 46 2.63 5.80 -20.85
C LYS A 46 2.44 4.93 -19.62
N TYR A 47 3.33 3.95 -19.44
CA TYR A 47 3.44 3.22 -18.18
C TYR A 47 4.34 3.99 -17.21
N LEU A 48 3.86 4.19 -15.98
CA LEU A 48 4.64 4.88 -14.93
C LEU A 48 5.50 3.87 -14.18
N ASN A 49 6.78 4.17 -14.05
CA ASN A 49 7.67 3.35 -13.23
C ASN A 49 7.48 3.64 -11.74
N TYR A 50 8.02 2.77 -10.89
CA TYR A 50 7.89 2.86 -9.44
C TYR A 50 8.30 4.23 -8.87
N ASN A 51 9.42 4.81 -9.34
CA ASN A 51 9.90 6.10 -8.84
C ASN A 51 8.96 7.26 -9.22
N GLU A 52 8.30 7.17 -10.38
CA GLU A 52 7.28 8.14 -10.78
C GLU A 52 6.02 8.02 -9.93
N VAL A 53 5.53 6.79 -9.73
CA VAL A 53 4.36 6.52 -8.87
C VAL A 53 4.65 6.97 -7.44
N GLN A 54 5.81 6.60 -6.88
CA GLN A 54 6.20 6.98 -5.52
C GLN A 54 6.22 8.50 -5.34
N ARG A 55 6.86 9.25 -6.24
CA ARG A 55 6.88 10.72 -6.16
C ARG A 55 5.48 11.32 -6.23
N ARG A 56 4.62 10.82 -7.13
CA ARG A 56 3.24 11.31 -7.27
C ARG A 56 2.40 10.98 -6.03
N MET A 57 2.63 9.83 -5.40
CA MET A 57 1.88 9.37 -4.23
C MET A 57 2.32 10.03 -2.92
N GLN A 58 3.50 10.65 -2.82
CA GLN A 58 3.98 11.30 -1.59
C GLN A 58 3.01 12.35 -1.02
N ALA A 59 2.27 13.04 -1.88
CA ALA A 59 1.28 14.03 -1.47
C ALA A 59 -0.08 13.43 -1.09
N HIS A 60 -0.34 12.18 -1.47
CA HIS A 60 -1.63 11.51 -1.36
C HIS A 60 -1.96 11.16 0.10
N GLU A 61 -3.22 11.33 0.49
CA GLU A 61 -3.69 11.09 1.86
C GLU A 61 -3.39 9.66 2.36
N ALA A 62 -3.66 8.66 1.54
CA ALA A 62 -3.39 7.25 1.86
C ALA A 62 -1.89 6.97 2.08
N TYR A 63 -1.00 7.74 1.45
CA TYR A 63 0.44 7.61 1.65
C TYR A 63 0.87 8.24 2.97
N LYS A 64 0.31 9.41 3.32
CA LYS A 64 0.57 10.11 4.59
C LYS A 64 -0.03 9.39 5.80
N ALA A 65 -1.10 8.63 5.59
CA ALA A 65 -1.78 7.86 6.64
C ALA A 65 -0.98 6.61 7.07
N LEU A 66 0.02 6.18 6.30
CA LEU A 66 0.92 5.09 6.68
C LEU A 66 2.19 5.62 7.35
N PRO A 67 2.79 4.87 8.29
CA PRO A 67 4.12 5.18 8.79
C PRO A 67 5.13 5.25 7.64
N ALA A 68 6.12 6.15 7.73
CA ALA A 68 7.05 6.47 6.64
C ALA A 68 7.80 5.26 6.04
N LYS A 69 7.99 4.18 6.82
CA LYS A 69 8.59 2.92 6.34
C LYS A 69 7.62 2.02 5.57
N VAL A 70 6.32 2.11 5.83
CA VAL A 70 5.31 1.19 5.28
C VAL A 70 4.77 1.67 3.93
N GLY A 71 4.63 2.99 3.75
CA GLY A 71 4.15 3.58 2.49
C GLY A 71 4.94 3.14 1.24
N PRO A 72 6.29 3.25 1.23
CA PRO A 72 7.11 2.78 0.12
C PRO A 72 6.94 1.28 -0.19
N THR A 73 6.87 0.41 0.83
CA THR A 73 6.72 -1.04 0.64
C THR A 73 5.38 -1.41 0.01
N SER A 74 4.28 -0.75 0.39
CA SER A 74 2.97 -1.01 -0.23
C SER A 74 2.93 -0.62 -1.71
N LEU A 75 3.70 0.38 -2.14
CA LEU A 75 3.83 0.74 -3.56
C LEU A 75 4.67 -0.26 -4.35
N ASP A 76 5.64 -0.91 -3.71
CA ASP A 76 6.48 -1.93 -4.35
C ASP A 76 5.67 -3.16 -4.76
N ALA A 77 4.67 -3.53 -3.94
CA ALA A 77 3.72 -4.59 -4.25
C ALA A 77 2.79 -4.30 -5.44
N ALA A 78 2.70 -3.03 -5.88
CA ALA A 78 1.88 -2.60 -7.02
C ALA A 78 2.59 -2.66 -8.38
N ARG A 79 3.82 -3.18 -8.42
CA ARG A 79 4.52 -3.55 -9.66
C ARG A 79 3.90 -4.78 -10.29
#